data_AF-R5XX46-F1
#
_entry.id   AF-R5XX46-F1
#
_cell.length_a   1.000
_cell.length_b   1.000
_cell.length_c   1.000
_cell.angle_alpha   90.00
_cell.angle_beta   90.00
_cell.angle_gamma   90.00
#
_symmetry.space_group_name_H-M   'P 1'
#
loop_
_entity.id
_entity.type
_entity.pdbx_description
1 polymer ?
#
loop_
_entity_poly.entity_id
_entity_poly.type
_entity_poly.pdbx_seq_one_letter_code
_entity_poly.pdbx_strand_id
1 'polypeptide(L)'
;MGLIDKAKSKAKEIAGDLKEQENANKALANASMEERVKMRPEGVRYCIVNSFGKILDVYDNKVVFTSTKSTSTVVSGLIFGDSLTQGEKTIYYKDAIGVQFKPATITDGYIQVETAVGGMTSAKSQYGGENSIQFGSKVNDEAETVTNFIKQKIEEIKNNPVGGTVIQQSTAADEVMKLKQLLDMGVISQEEFDKKKNELLGL
;
A
#
# COMPACT_ATOMS: atom_id res chain seq x y z
N MET A 1 -39.10 9.43 22.91
CA MET A 1 -38.80 9.01 21.52
C MET A 1 -38.96 7.50 21.46
N GLY A 2 -39.85 6.98 20.61
CA GLY A 2 -40.14 5.54 20.56
C GLY A 2 -39.02 4.73 19.88
N LEU A 3 -39.00 3.41 20.10
CA LEU A 3 -38.02 2.50 19.46
C LEU A 3 -38.02 2.63 17.92
N ILE A 4 -39.19 2.89 17.33
CA ILE A 4 -39.37 3.08 15.88
C ILE A 4 -38.74 4.39 15.39
N ASP A 5 -38.83 5.48 16.16
CA ASP A 5 -38.23 6.77 15.80
C ASP A 5 -36.70 6.71 15.86
N LYS A 6 -36.16 6.00 16.86
CA LYS A 6 -34.72 5.75 17.00
C LYS A 6 -34.18 4.91 15.82
N ALA A 7 -34.94 3.91 15.39
CA ALA A 7 -34.59 3.09 14.22
C ALA A 7 -34.61 3.89 12.91
N LYS A 8 -35.63 4.73 12.69
CA LYS A 8 -35.73 5.61 11.51
C LYS A 8 -34.61 6.66 11.47
N SER A 9 -34.27 7.26 12.61
CA SER A 9 -33.17 8.22 12.72
C SER A 9 -31.84 7.57 12.35
N LYS A 10 -31.54 6.40 12.92
CA LYS A 10 -30.30 5.67 12.66
C LYS A 10 -30.20 5.22 11.19
N ALA A 11 -31.31 4.80 10.59
CA ALA A 11 -31.34 4.44 9.16
C ALA A 11 -31.07 5.65 8.25
N LYS A 12 -31.60 6.84 8.61
CA LYS A 12 -31.38 8.08 7.86
C LYS A 12 -29.94 8.58 7.97
N GLU A 13 -29.33 8.46 9.15
CA GLU A 13 -27.92 8.78 9.40
C GLU A 13 -27.00 7.89 8.56
N ILE A 14 -27.19 6.56 8.64
CA ILE A 14 -26.44 5.59 7.83
C ILE A 14 -26.59 5.87 6.33
N ALA A 15 -27.79 6.21 5.86
CA ALA A 15 -28.01 6.54 4.45
C ALA A 15 -27.30 7.84 4.01
N GLY A 16 -27.16 8.81 4.91
CA GLY A 16 -26.38 10.03 4.71
C GLY A 16 -24.90 9.71 4.54
N ASP A 17 -24.33 8.99 5.50
CA ASP A 17 -22.91 8.61 5.52
C ASP A 17 -22.51 7.81 4.26
N LEU A 18 -23.36 6.88 3.83
CA LEU A 18 -23.12 6.09 2.62
C LEU A 18 -23.09 6.95 1.35
N LYS A 19 -23.97 7.95 1.25
CA LYS A 19 -24.03 8.85 0.11
C LYS A 19 -22.81 9.78 0.06
N GLU A 20 -22.36 10.25 1.22
CA GLU A 20 -21.15 11.05 1.34
C GLU A 20 -19.91 10.24 0.94
N GLN A 21 -19.79 9.00 1.43
CA GLN A 21 -18.71 8.09 1.04
C GLN A 21 -18.71 7.79 -0.46
N GLU A 22 -19.89 7.60 -1.07
CA GLU A 22 -20.00 7.40 -2.52
C GLU A 22 -19.57 8.63 -3.33
N ASN A 23 -19.91 9.83 -2.86
CA ASN A 23 -19.47 11.07 -3.49
C ASN A 23 -17.95 11.24 -3.35
N ALA A 24 -17.38 10.93 -2.19
CA ALA A 24 -15.95 10.94 -1.97
C ALA A 24 -15.22 9.93 -2.87
N ASN A 25 -15.74 8.71 -2.99
CA ASN A 25 -15.18 7.68 -3.89
C ASN A 25 -15.23 8.13 -5.35
N LYS A 26 -16.33 8.75 -5.79
CA LYS A 26 -16.45 9.31 -7.15
C LYS A 26 -15.48 10.46 -7.39
N ALA A 27 -15.33 11.36 -6.42
CA ALA A 27 -14.37 12.45 -6.51
C ALA A 27 -12.94 11.91 -6.63
N LEU A 28 -12.59 10.93 -5.80
CA LEU A 28 -11.27 10.29 -5.81
C LEU A 28 -11.01 9.54 -7.12
N ALA A 29 -11.99 8.81 -7.65
CA ALA A 29 -11.87 8.08 -8.92
C ALA A 29 -11.73 8.99 -10.15
N ASN A 30 -12.26 10.22 -10.08
CA ASN A 30 -12.17 11.20 -11.18
C ASN A 30 -10.96 12.13 -11.08
N ALA A 31 -10.26 12.14 -9.94
CA ALA A 31 -9.09 12.98 -9.72
C ALA A 31 -7.82 12.39 -10.36
N SER A 32 -6.86 13.25 -10.69
CA SER A 32 -5.53 12.82 -11.12
C SER A 32 -4.84 12.02 -10.02
N MET A 33 -3.85 11.20 -10.37
CA MET A 33 -3.10 10.41 -9.37
C MET A 33 -2.42 11.31 -8.31
N GLU A 34 -1.90 12.47 -8.70
CA GLU A 34 -1.29 13.44 -7.78
C GLU A 34 -2.29 14.02 -6.78
N GLU A 35 -3.49 14.36 -7.24
CA GLU A 35 -4.56 14.85 -6.38
C GLU A 35 -5.06 13.75 -5.45
N ARG A 36 -5.22 12.52 -5.95
CA ARG A 36 -5.58 11.36 -5.12
C ARG A 36 -4.61 11.21 -3.96
N VAL A 37 -3.30 11.21 -4.23
CA VAL A 37 -2.26 11.08 -3.20
C VAL A 37 -2.41 12.14 -2.10
N LYS A 38 -2.72 13.40 -2.44
CA LYS A 38 -2.95 14.48 -1.46
C LYS A 38 -4.19 14.26 -0.59
N MET A 39 -5.17 13.50 -1.07
CA MET A 39 -6.39 13.13 -0.33
C MET A 39 -6.20 11.86 0.51
N ARG A 40 -5.05 11.20 0.43
CA ARG A 40 -4.74 9.97 1.19
C ARG A 40 -3.86 10.28 2.41
N PRO A 41 -3.74 9.32 3.36
CA PRO A 41 -2.85 9.48 4.50
C PRO A 41 -1.40 9.82 4.10
N GLU A 42 -0.67 10.45 5.02
CA GLU A 42 0.73 10.81 4.81
C GLU A 42 1.58 9.57 4.46
N GLY A 43 2.54 9.76 3.53
CA GLY A 43 3.46 8.71 3.08
C GLY A 43 2.92 7.84 1.93
N VAL A 44 1.68 8.03 1.50
CA VAL A 44 1.19 7.43 0.25
C VAL A 44 1.95 8.02 -0.93
N ARG A 45 2.52 7.16 -1.77
CA ARG A 45 3.22 7.54 -3.01
C ARG A 45 2.33 7.44 -4.23
N TYR A 46 1.49 6.42 -4.27
CA TYR A 46 0.54 6.20 -5.36
C TYR A 46 -0.80 5.72 -4.81
N CYS A 47 -1.87 6.07 -5.52
CA CYS A 47 -3.22 5.70 -5.15
C CYS A 47 -4.00 5.29 -6.41
N ILE A 48 -4.43 4.02 -6.48
CA ILE A 48 -5.34 3.52 -7.52
C ILE A 48 -6.72 3.35 -6.90
N VAL A 49 -7.75 3.74 -7.63
CA VAL A 49 -9.14 3.69 -7.16
C VAL A 49 -10.00 3.08 -8.26
N ASN A 50 -10.90 2.19 -7.87
CA ASN A 50 -11.88 1.64 -8.78
C ASN A 50 -13.26 2.28 -8.57
N SER A 51 -14.15 2.06 -9.54
CA SER A 51 -15.53 2.58 -9.51
C SER A 51 -16.39 2.03 -8.37
N PHE A 52 -15.95 0.93 -7.73
CA PHE A 52 -16.67 0.25 -6.65
C PHE A 52 -16.22 0.70 -5.25
N GLY A 53 -15.35 1.71 -5.16
CA GLY A 53 -14.88 2.22 -3.87
C GLY A 53 -13.82 1.34 -3.21
N LYS A 54 -13.10 0.52 -4.01
CA LYS A 54 -11.85 -0.12 -3.59
C LYS A 54 -10.68 0.80 -3.92
N ILE A 55 -9.78 0.93 -2.96
CA ILE A 55 -8.61 1.81 -3.04
C ILE A 55 -7.36 0.96 -2.78
N LEU A 56 -6.33 1.18 -3.57
CA LEU A 56 -4.98 0.68 -3.36
C LEU A 56 -4.08 1.88 -3.05
N ASP A 57 -3.64 1.97 -1.81
CA ASP A 57 -2.59 2.90 -1.40
C ASP A 57 -1.25 2.21 -1.38
N VAL A 58 -0.25 2.88 -1.96
CA VAL A 58 1.09 2.33 -2.14
C VAL A 58 2.08 3.20 -1.37
N TYR A 59 2.80 2.60 -0.44
CA TYR A 59 3.82 3.22 0.39
C TYR A 59 5.19 2.63 0.05
N ASP A 60 6.27 3.16 0.64
CA ASP A 60 7.61 2.64 0.39
C ASP A 60 7.86 1.21 0.88
N ASN A 61 7.11 0.73 1.88
CA ASN A 61 7.35 -0.55 2.53
C ASN A 61 6.15 -1.52 2.47
N LYS A 62 5.01 -1.06 1.96
CA LYS A 62 3.75 -1.81 2.01
C LYS A 62 2.75 -1.28 0.99
N VAL A 63 1.72 -2.08 0.75
CA VAL A 63 0.47 -1.64 0.15
C VAL A 63 -0.69 -1.81 1.13
N VAL A 64 -1.72 -0.98 0.97
CA VAL A 64 -2.96 -1.08 1.73
C VAL A 64 -4.14 -1.11 0.76
N PHE A 65 -4.89 -2.21 0.78
CA PHE A 65 -6.16 -2.32 0.06
C PHE A 65 -7.30 -1.94 1.01
N THR A 66 -8.06 -0.92 0.63
CA THR A 66 -9.23 -0.46 1.40
C THR A 66 -10.50 -0.75 0.61
N SER A 67 -11.46 -1.44 1.23
CA SER A 67 -12.83 -1.55 0.72
C SER A 67 -13.73 -0.59 1.50
N THR A 68 -14.28 0.41 0.82
CA THR A 68 -15.14 1.42 1.46
C THR A 68 -16.61 0.96 1.54
N LYS A 69 -17.35 1.50 2.52
CA LYS A 69 -18.80 1.28 2.63
C LYS A 69 -19.52 2.09 1.56
N SER A 70 -20.15 1.42 0.60
CA SER A 70 -21.10 2.04 -0.34
C SER A 70 -22.49 1.41 -0.15
N THR A 71 -23.54 2.09 -0.60
CA THR A 71 -24.90 1.52 -0.66
C THR A 71 -24.89 0.17 -1.39
N SER A 72 -24.07 0.01 -2.43
CA SER A 72 -23.94 -1.25 -3.16
C SER A 72 -23.29 -2.36 -2.32
N THR A 73 -22.28 -2.04 -1.52
CA THR A 73 -21.62 -2.98 -0.60
C THR A 73 -22.55 -3.40 0.53
N VAL A 74 -23.33 -2.46 1.08
CA VAL A 74 -24.31 -2.72 2.15
C VAL A 74 -25.50 -3.54 1.63
N VAL A 75 -26.07 -3.18 0.46
CA VAL A 75 -27.18 -3.92 -0.15
C VAL A 75 -26.73 -5.32 -0.56
N SER A 76 -25.54 -5.47 -1.13
CA SER A 76 -25.00 -6.79 -1.47
C SER A 76 -24.77 -7.65 -0.21
N GLY A 77 -24.27 -7.07 0.87
CA GLY A 77 -24.12 -7.79 2.15
C GLY A 77 -25.45 -8.21 2.79
N LEU A 78 -26.52 -7.43 2.59
CA LEU A 78 -27.87 -7.79 3.04
C LEU A 78 -28.53 -8.88 2.17
N ILE A 79 -28.23 -8.93 0.87
CA ILE A 79 -28.84 -9.87 -0.09
C ILE A 79 -28.07 -11.20 -0.13
N PHE A 80 -26.74 -11.16 -0.08
CA PHE A 80 -25.90 -12.33 -0.33
C PHE A 80 -25.30 -12.95 0.94
N GLY A 81 -25.59 -12.39 2.12
CA GLY A 81 -25.16 -12.95 3.41
C GLY A 81 -23.65 -12.91 3.66
N ASP A 82 -22.88 -12.40 2.69
CA ASP A 82 -21.45 -12.23 2.80
C ASP A 82 -21.19 -10.83 3.35
N SER A 83 -20.48 -10.77 4.48
CA SER A 83 -20.02 -9.50 5.01
C SER A 83 -18.93 -9.02 4.06
N LEU A 84 -19.30 -8.29 3.00
CA LEU A 84 -18.37 -7.43 2.26
C LEU A 84 -17.97 -6.30 3.22
N THR A 85 -17.16 -6.67 4.21
CA THR A 85 -16.77 -5.81 5.31
C THR A 85 -16.00 -4.63 4.75
N GLN A 86 -16.35 -3.45 5.24
CA GLN A 86 -15.39 -2.35 5.30
C GLN A 86 -14.12 -2.89 5.95
N GLY A 87 -13.00 -2.79 5.26
CA GLY A 87 -11.78 -3.41 5.73
C GLY A 87 -10.57 -2.86 5.02
N GLU A 88 -9.48 -2.80 5.77
CA GLU A 88 -8.16 -2.50 5.24
C GLU A 88 -7.31 -3.75 5.33
N LYS A 89 -6.65 -4.10 4.24
CA LYS A 89 -5.66 -5.16 4.18
C LYS A 89 -4.31 -4.54 3.89
N THR A 90 -3.42 -4.63 4.87
CA THR A 90 -2.03 -4.24 4.71
C THR A 90 -1.21 -5.44 4.29
N ILE A 91 -0.40 -5.28 3.23
CA ILE A 91 0.60 -6.27 2.81
C ILE A 91 1.95 -5.56 2.75
N TYR A 92 2.86 -5.95 3.64
CA TYR A 92 4.24 -5.46 3.60
C TYR A 92 5.01 -6.13 2.47
N TYR A 93 5.90 -5.40 1.79
CA TYR A 93 6.68 -5.96 0.69
C TYR A 93 7.60 -7.10 1.12
N LYS A 94 8.06 -7.09 2.37
CA LYS A 94 8.84 -8.20 2.96
C LYS A 94 8.07 -9.52 3.03
N ASP A 95 6.75 -9.47 3.08
CA ASP A 95 5.88 -10.63 3.19
C ASP A 95 5.23 -10.97 1.82
N ALA A 96 5.50 -10.16 0.79
CA ALA A 96 4.99 -10.33 -0.55
C ALA A 96 5.88 -11.30 -1.36
N ILE A 97 5.25 -12.27 -2.00
CA ILE A 97 5.91 -13.18 -2.96
C ILE A 97 6.05 -12.51 -4.32
N GLY A 98 5.15 -11.63 -4.71
CA GLY A 98 5.19 -11.02 -6.03
C GLY A 98 4.02 -10.08 -6.27
N VAL A 99 3.94 -9.58 -7.49
CA VAL A 99 2.81 -8.78 -7.96
C VAL A 99 2.48 -9.17 -9.40
N GLN A 100 1.21 -9.44 -9.64
CA GLN A 100 0.63 -9.72 -10.94
C GLN A 100 -0.05 -8.46 -11.47
N PHE A 101 0.17 -8.20 -12.76
CA PHE A 101 -0.45 -7.09 -13.48
C PHE A 101 -1.02 -7.58 -14.79
N LYS A 102 -2.28 -7.23 -15.04
CA LYS A 102 -2.94 -7.39 -16.32
C LYS A 102 -3.49 -6.03 -16.74
N PRO A 103 -3.08 -5.46 -17.89
CA PRO A 103 -3.67 -4.23 -18.39
C PRO A 103 -5.14 -4.45 -18.75
N ALA A 104 -5.93 -3.40 -18.62
CA ALA A 104 -7.32 -3.38 -19.04
C ALA A 104 -7.40 -3.26 -20.57
N THR A 105 -8.30 -4.03 -21.15
CA THR A 105 -8.62 -4.01 -22.59
C THR A 105 -10.13 -3.83 -22.77
N ILE A 106 -10.83 -4.81 -23.35
CA ILE A 106 -12.30 -4.90 -23.33
C ILE A 106 -12.82 -5.36 -21.95
N THR A 107 -11.96 -6.04 -21.18
CA THR A 107 -12.22 -6.43 -19.80
C THR A 107 -11.38 -5.59 -18.87
N ASP A 108 -11.83 -5.43 -17.63
CA ASP A 108 -11.05 -4.79 -16.57
C ASP A 108 -9.66 -5.44 -16.41
N GLY A 109 -8.68 -4.58 -16.17
CA GLY A 109 -7.33 -4.93 -15.76
C GLY A 109 -7.28 -5.09 -14.25
N TYR A 110 -6.16 -5.60 -13.75
CA TYR A 110 -5.96 -5.73 -12.31
C TYR A 110 -4.48 -5.67 -11.90
N ILE A 111 -4.27 -5.23 -10.65
CA ILE A 111 -3.04 -5.40 -9.89
C ILE A 111 -3.38 -6.35 -8.75
N GLN A 112 -2.58 -7.39 -8.55
CA GLN A 112 -2.73 -8.35 -7.46
C GLN A 112 -1.39 -8.60 -6.77
N VAL A 113 -1.34 -8.42 -5.45
CA VAL A 113 -0.14 -8.75 -4.66
C VAL A 113 -0.24 -10.17 -4.12
N GLU A 114 0.77 -10.98 -4.41
CA GLU A 114 0.82 -12.39 -4.02
C GLU A 114 1.49 -12.55 -2.64
N THR A 115 0.92 -13.40 -1.78
CA THR A 115 1.41 -13.68 -0.42
C THR A 115 1.53 -15.18 -0.19
N ALA A 116 2.39 -15.61 0.75
CA ALA A 116 2.69 -17.03 1.01
C ALA A 116 1.49 -17.86 1.44
N VAL A 117 0.58 -17.28 2.22
CA VAL A 117 -0.74 -17.86 2.40
C VAL A 117 -1.51 -17.53 1.13
N GLY A 118 -1.53 -18.48 0.21
CA GLY A 118 -2.30 -18.44 -1.03
C GLY A 118 -3.78 -18.38 -0.70
N GLY A 119 -4.25 -17.22 -0.25
CA GLY A 119 -5.62 -16.92 0.06
C GLY A 119 -6.44 -16.93 -1.22
N MET A 120 -6.71 -18.14 -1.70
CA MET A 120 -7.89 -18.56 -2.43
C MET A 120 -8.58 -17.44 -3.21
N THR A 121 -7.89 -16.82 -4.17
CA THR A 121 -8.57 -16.08 -5.23
C THR A 121 -9.14 -17.12 -6.15
N SER A 122 -10.27 -17.69 -5.74
CA SER A 122 -11.06 -18.56 -6.56
C SER A 122 -11.12 -17.98 -7.97
N ALA A 123 -10.89 -18.82 -8.98
CA ALA A 123 -11.02 -18.46 -10.39
C ALA A 123 -12.43 -17.93 -10.76
N LYS A 124 -13.33 -17.72 -9.78
CA LYS A 124 -14.65 -17.11 -9.88
C LYS A 124 -14.73 -15.69 -9.29
N SER A 125 -13.76 -15.21 -8.49
CA SER A 125 -13.75 -13.82 -7.98
C SER A 125 -12.79 -12.92 -8.77
N GLN A 126 -12.83 -13.02 -10.09
CA GLN A 126 -12.15 -12.11 -11.03
C GLN A 126 -12.72 -10.68 -10.95
N TYR A 127 -13.28 -10.25 -9.82
CA TYR A 127 -13.95 -8.96 -9.61
C TYR A 127 -13.63 -8.27 -8.27
N GLY A 128 -12.77 -8.83 -7.40
CA GLY A 128 -12.52 -8.14 -6.12
C GLY A 128 -11.75 -8.86 -5.02
N GLY A 129 -10.86 -9.81 -5.33
CA GLY A 129 -10.06 -10.51 -4.31
C GLY A 129 -9.36 -9.54 -3.35
N GLU A 130 -9.23 -9.89 -2.07
CA GLU A 130 -8.74 -8.98 -1.02
C GLU A 130 -7.37 -8.35 -1.34
N ASN A 131 -6.50 -9.07 -2.05
CA ASN A 131 -5.15 -8.64 -2.40
C ASN A 131 -5.05 -7.99 -3.79
N SER A 132 -6.18 -7.62 -4.40
CA SER A 132 -6.20 -7.07 -5.75
C SER A 132 -7.09 -5.85 -5.91
N ILE A 133 -6.77 -5.01 -6.89
CA ILE A 133 -7.61 -3.92 -7.34
C ILE A 133 -7.80 -4.01 -8.84
N GLN A 134 -8.98 -3.62 -9.30
CA GLN A 134 -9.36 -3.61 -10.71
C GLN A 134 -9.49 -2.21 -11.24
N PHE A 135 -9.26 -2.05 -12.53
CA PHE A 135 -9.32 -0.75 -13.17
C PHE A 135 -9.66 -0.88 -14.65
N GLY A 136 -10.22 0.20 -15.20
CA GLY A 136 -10.50 0.33 -16.63
C GLY A 136 -9.29 0.85 -17.40
N SER A 137 -9.39 0.83 -18.74
CA SER A 137 -8.31 1.18 -19.67
C SER A 137 -7.68 2.56 -19.46
N LYS A 138 -8.43 3.54 -18.95
CA LYS A 138 -7.94 4.90 -18.65
C LYS A 138 -6.84 4.94 -17.57
N VAL A 139 -6.72 3.88 -16.77
CA VAL A 139 -5.80 3.79 -15.63
C VAL A 139 -4.60 2.90 -15.95
N ASN A 140 -4.49 2.36 -17.17
CA ASN A 140 -3.42 1.42 -17.54
C ASN A 140 -2.01 1.96 -17.23
N ASP A 141 -1.72 3.19 -17.65
CA ASP A 141 -0.39 3.79 -17.49
C ASP A 141 -0.03 4.02 -16.01
N GLU A 142 -1.01 4.46 -15.21
CA GLU A 142 -0.86 4.60 -13.76
C GLU A 142 -0.66 3.24 -13.10
N ALA A 143 -1.46 2.25 -13.49
CA ALA A 143 -1.40 0.90 -12.94
C ALA A 143 -0.08 0.21 -13.29
N GLU A 144 0.46 0.42 -14.49
CA GLU A 144 1.78 -0.05 -14.88
C GLU A 144 2.88 0.62 -14.05
N THR A 145 2.83 1.94 -13.91
CA THR A 145 3.77 2.71 -13.06
C THR A 145 3.79 2.18 -11.63
N VAL A 146 2.60 2.00 -11.04
CA VAL A 146 2.43 1.46 -9.69
C VAL A 146 2.94 0.03 -9.58
N THR A 147 2.63 -0.81 -10.57
CA THR A 147 3.10 -2.20 -10.59
C THR A 147 4.62 -2.26 -10.61
N ASN A 148 5.26 -1.46 -11.47
CA ASN A 148 6.72 -1.47 -11.60
C ASN A 148 7.39 -1.03 -10.31
N PHE A 149 6.85 -0.02 -9.62
CA PHE A 149 7.32 0.38 -8.30
C PHE A 149 7.20 -0.76 -7.27
N ILE A 150 6.04 -1.42 -7.19
CA ILE A 150 5.84 -2.55 -6.26
C ILE A 150 6.80 -3.70 -6.57
N LYS A 151 6.96 -4.06 -7.86
CA LYS A 151 7.92 -5.08 -8.30
C LYS A 151 9.33 -4.75 -7.85
N GLN A 152 9.78 -3.53 -8.13
CA GLN A 152 11.10 -3.06 -7.73
C GLN A 152 11.30 -3.18 -6.22
N LYS A 153 10.32 -2.76 -5.41
CA LYS A 153 10.41 -2.85 -3.94
C LYS A 153 10.47 -4.29 -3.42
N ILE A 154 9.71 -5.20 -4.03
CA ILE A 154 9.76 -6.62 -3.67
C ILE A 154 11.11 -7.23 -4.08
N GLU A 155 11.62 -6.89 -5.26
CA GLU A 155 12.93 -7.35 -5.75
C GLU A 155 14.08 -6.84 -4.90
N GLU A 156 14.07 -5.55 -4.51
CA GLU A 156 15.06 -4.96 -3.59
C GLU A 156 15.16 -5.77 -2.29
N ILE A 157 14.03 -6.19 -1.72
CA ILE A 157 14.00 -6.99 -0.48
C ILE A 157 14.45 -8.44 -0.71
N LYS A 158 14.10 -9.03 -1.85
CA LYS A 158 14.46 -10.42 -2.17
C LYS A 158 15.92 -10.59 -2.58
N ASN A 159 16.47 -9.61 -3.28
CA ASN A 159 17.86 -9.57 -3.69
C ASN A 159 18.78 -9.13 -2.55
N ASN A 160 18.20 -8.54 -1.50
CA ASN A 160 18.88 -8.25 -0.25
C ASN A 160 18.13 -8.92 0.92
N PRO A 161 18.02 -10.27 0.93
CA PRO A 161 17.24 -10.97 1.94
C PRO A 161 17.87 -10.63 3.29
N VAL A 162 17.05 -10.12 4.21
CA VAL A 162 17.49 -9.70 5.55
C VAL A 162 17.91 -10.92 6.37
N GLY A 163 19.12 -11.38 6.08
CA GLY A 163 20.08 -12.05 6.95
C GLY A 163 21.42 -11.30 6.93
N GLY A 164 21.44 -10.05 6.46
CA GLY A 164 22.64 -9.23 6.38
C GLY A 164 22.28 -7.75 6.51
N THR A 165 22.72 -7.17 7.63
CA THR A 165 22.93 -5.74 7.85
C THR A 165 21.70 -4.84 7.72
N VAL A 166 21.18 -4.45 8.88
CA VAL A 166 20.47 -3.19 9.11
C VAL A 166 21.16 -2.10 8.27
N ILE A 167 20.48 -1.56 7.25
CA ILE A 167 20.82 -0.25 6.71
C ILE A 167 20.36 0.74 7.78
N GLN A 168 21.16 0.79 8.83
CA GLN A 168 21.17 1.84 9.82
C GLN A 168 21.60 3.05 9.01
N GLN A 169 20.77 4.09 8.96
CA GLN A 169 21.24 5.43 8.64
C GLN A 169 22.51 5.61 9.47
N SER A 170 23.68 5.59 8.83
CA SER A 170 24.94 5.57 9.55
C SER A 170 25.03 6.90 10.28
N THR A 171 24.82 6.86 11.59
CA THR A 171 25.14 8.00 12.42
C THR A 171 26.66 8.17 12.39
N ALA A 172 27.17 9.39 12.58
CA ALA A 172 28.61 9.62 12.63
C ALA A 172 29.34 8.66 13.60
N ALA A 173 28.64 8.19 14.64
CA ALA A 173 29.14 7.19 15.58
C ALA A 173 29.34 5.78 14.94
N ASP A 174 28.42 5.34 14.09
CA ASP A 174 28.50 4.02 13.43
C ASP A 174 29.66 3.97 12.42
N GLU A 175 29.95 5.09 11.75
CA GLU A 175 31.09 5.20 10.84
C GLU A 175 32.43 5.24 11.58
N VAL A 176 32.48 5.92 12.74
CA VAL A 176 33.65 5.91 13.63
C VAL A 176 33.94 4.50 14.17
N MET A 177 32.90 3.71 14.50
CA MET A 177 33.09 2.31 14.92
C MET A 177 33.71 1.45 13.81
N LYS A 178 33.27 1.61 12.55
CA LYS A 178 33.83 0.89 11.40
C LYS A 178 35.28 1.29 11.13
N LEU A 179 35.60 2.59 11.22
CA LEU A 179 36.97 3.08 11.10
C LEU A 179 37.87 2.49 12.19
N LYS A 180 37.36 2.33 13.42
CA LYS A 180 38.14 1.76 14.53
C LYS A 180 38.45 0.28 14.30
N GLN A 181 37.51 -0.46 13.72
CA GLN A 181 37.73 -1.85 13.32
C GLN A 181 38.81 -1.97 12.23
N LEU A 182 38.82 -1.06 11.24
CA LEU A 182 39.86 -1.05 10.20
C LEU A 182 41.25 -0.75 10.76
N LEU A 183 41.34 0.16 11.75
CA LEU A 183 42.57 0.46 12.47
C LEU A 183 43.06 -0.75 13.28
N ASP A 184 42.16 -1.41 14.01
CA ASP A 184 42.50 -2.59 14.82
C ASP A 184 42.88 -3.81 13.96
N MET A 185 42.37 -3.88 12.73
CA MET A 185 42.79 -4.85 11.71
C MET A 185 44.10 -4.46 10.99
N GLY A 186 44.66 -3.28 11.27
CA GLY A 186 45.88 -2.78 10.64
C GLY A 186 45.71 -2.38 9.17
N VAL A 187 44.47 -2.21 8.70
CA VAL A 187 44.15 -1.82 7.32
C VAL A 187 44.37 -0.33 7.09
N ILE A 188 44.18 0.49 8.13
CA ILE A 188 44.46 1.93 8.12
C ILE A 188 45.39 2.29 9.27
N SER A 189 46.14 3.37 9.11
CA SER A 189 47.01 3.90 10.17
C SER A 189 46.22 4.73 11.19
N GLN A 190 46.80 4.92 12.39
CA GLN A 190 46.21 5.76 13.44
C GLN A 190 45.94 7.20 12.96
N GLU A 191 46.84 7.73 12.13
CA GLU A 191 46.75 9.10 11.59
C GLU A 191 45.60 9.25 10.57
N GLU A 192 45.37 8.23 9.74
CA GLU A 192 44.23 8.19 8.81
C GLU A 192 42.90 8.02 9.53
N PHE A 193 42.87 7.22 10.59
CA PHE A 193 41.71 7.06 11.45
C PHE A 193 41.30 8.39 12.09
N ASP A 194 42.24 9.11 12.70
CA ASP A 194 41.96 10.35 13.42
C ASP A 194 41.49 11.47 12.48
N LYS A 195 42.07 11.56 11.27
CA LYS A 195 41.63 12.52 10.25
C LYS A 195 40.19 12.27 9.82
N LYS A 196 39.83 11.02 9.54
CA LYS A 196 38.48 10.65 9.11
C LYS A 196 37.45 10.76 10.24
N LYS A 197 37.84 10.45 11.47
CA LYS A 197 37.01 10.65 12.66
C LYS A 197 36.65 12.12 12.89
N ASN A 198 37.61 13.04 12.75
CA ASN A 198 37.36 14.47 12.93
C ASN A 198 36.45 15.04 11.83
N GLU A 199 36.65 14.61 10.58
CA GLU A 199 35.80 14.98 9.43
C GLU A 199 34.33 14.53 9.66
N LEU A 200 34.13 13.33 10.20
CA LEU A 200 32.80 12.78 10.47
C LEU A 200 32.11 13.40 11.70
N LEU A 201 32.88 13.86 12.68
CA LEU A 201 32.37 14.50 13.89
C LEU A 201 32.26 16.03 13.77
N GLY A 202 32.73 16.62 12.67
CA GLY A 202 32.66 18.06 12.41
C GLY A 202 33.51 18.91 13.35
N LEU A 203 34.67 18.39 13.76
CA LEU A 203 35.61 18.99 14.72
C LEU A 203 36.88 19.55 14.05
#